data_AF-A0A914JUX5-F1
#
_entry.id   AF-A0A914JUX5-F1
#
_cell.length_a   1.000
_cell.length_b   1.000
_cell.length_c   1.000
_cell.angle_alpha   90.00
_cell.angle_beta   90.00
_cell.angle_gamma   90.00
#
_symmetry.space_group_name_H-M   'P 1'
#
loop_
_entity.id
_entity.type
_entity.pdbx_description
1 polymer ?
#
loop_
_entity_poly.entity_id
_entity_poly.type
_entity_poly.pdbx_seq_one_letter_code
_entity_poly.pdbx_strand_id
1 'polypeptide(L)'
;MISWLMTACLYPCIIGPDFWGLVNKHWRMCTVGQMQSPINIDPSRLLFDPGLAPIQIGNQVVEGVLQNTGQLPIITVNETSSFEAADSIQLTPKIVNISGGPSTPYNFRLHHVVIHFGRVKEGEKGSEHTVDRVRFPAEVQFLAYNYDLYENFSQAMTEPRGLLGISIIVDIGEVTNPELRRLTVASQSITYKDQKTVLPRFHPAELMPKTTNYVTYDGSLTYPGCYETVTWVVMNNPIYITRDDLAIWNDLQQTEIKQNNPVFMSPNYRPLKPLNNRLIRTNINIRANKVPGSGGGSCPSNIYLNNGYRANPLKVKNGESQIKTVAGARHARRSHPVDENDDGNDVYDAAYAASELEIETSY
;
A
#
# COMPACT_ATOMS: atom_id res chain seq x y z
N MET A 1 4.88 41.13 31.17
CA MET A 1 4.32 39.77 31.00
C MET A 1 4.76 39.27 29.63
N ILE A 2 5.42 38.12 29.61
CA ILE A 2 6.30 37.67 28.52
C ILE A 2 5.47 37.22 27.31
N SER A 3 5.65 37.95 26.21
CA SER A 3 5.10 37.66 24.88
C SER A 3 6.09 36.79 24.09
N TRP A 4 6.32 35.55 24.52
CA TRP A 4 7.12 34.56 23.76
C TRP A 4 6.65 33.14 24.10
N LEU A 5 5.55 32.70 23.48
CA LEU A 5 5.18 31.28 23.37
C LEU A 5 4.40 31.00 22.08
N MET A 6 4.60 31.82 21.03
CA MET A 6 4.26 31.46 19.66
C MET A 6 5.53 31.04 18.93
N THR A 7 6.08 29.88 19.32
CA THR A 7 7.09 29.23 18.48
C THR A 7 6.36 28.46 17.39
N ALA A 8 6.12 29.17 16.29
CA ALA A 8 6.19 28.71 14.91
C ALA A 8 6.27 27.19 14.68
N CYS A 9 5.17 26.61 14.19
CA CYS A 9 5.25 25.44 13.33
C CYS A 9 5.59 25.95 11.90
N LEU A 10 6.88 26.26 11.67
CA LEU A 10 7.42 26.79 10.40
C LEU A 10 7.84 25.70 9.41
N TYR A 11 7.28 24.50 9.54
CA TYR A 11 7.40 23.43 8.55
C TYR A 11 6.02 22.82 8.37
N PRO A 12 5.59 22.45 7.14
CA PRO A 12 4.41 21.61 7.00
C PRO A 12 4.62 20.39 7.89
N CYS A 13 3.79 20.22 8.91
CA CYS A 13 3.85 19.07 9.77
C CYS A 13 3.51 17.88 8.89
N ILE A 14 4.54 17.19 8.38
CA ILE A 14 4.36 15.94 7.65
C ILE A 14 3.95 14.92 8.71
N ILE A 15 2.66 14.89 9.02
CA ILE A 15 2.06 13.90 9.92
C ILE A 15 1.92 12.60 9.13
N GLY A 16 3.07 11.99 8.84
CA GLY A 16 3.17 10.72 8.14
C GLY A 16 2.89 9.54 9.08
N PRO A 17 2.82 8.31 8.53
CA PRO A 17 2.45 7.12 9.30
C PRO A 17 3.35 6.78 10.49
N ASP A 18 4.57 7.31 10.52
CA ASP A 18 5.51 7.10 11.64
C ASP A 18 5.17 7.95 12.87
N PHE A 19 4.37 9.02 12.70
CA PHE A 19 3.99 9.93 13.77
C PHE A 19 2.56 9.72 14.28
N TRP A 20 1.75 8.84 13.66
CA TRP A 20 0.34 8.65 14.02
C TRP A 20 0.12 8.41 15.52
N GLY A 21 0.94 7.58 16.18
CA GLY A 21 0.77 7.31 17.61
C GLY A 21 1.09 8.49 18.54
N LEU A 22 1.74 9.55 18.04
CA LEU A 22 2.02 10.78 18.78
C LEU A 22 0.92 11.83 18.60
N VAL A 23 0.12 11.74 17.53
CA VAL A 23 -0.90 12.73 17.15
C VAL A 23 -2.14 12.59 18.02
N ASN A 24 -2.51 11.36 18.37
CA ASN A 24 -3.72 11.09 19.13
C ASN A 24 -3.47 9.91 20.09
N LYS A 25 -3.86 10.08 21.37
CA LYS A 25 -3.77 9.02 22.40
C LYS A 25 -4.47 7.73 21.99
N HIS A 26 -5.55 7.81 21.21
CA HIS A 26 -6.30 6.66 20.70
C HIS A 26 -5.54 5.90 19.60
N TRP A 27 -4.47 6.46 19.04
CA TRP A 27 -3.64 5.85 18.01
C TRP A 27 -2.33 5.29 18.57
N ARG A 28 -2.19 5.19 19.89
CA ARG A 28 -0.98 4.71 20.57
C ARG A 28 -0.47 3.37 20.02
N MET A 29 -1.37 2.48 19.60
CA MET A 29 -1.02 1.19 18.99
C MET A 29 -0.16 1.33 17.74
N CYS A 30 -0.25 2.44 17.02
CA CYS A 30 0.60 2.72 15.86
C CYS A 30 2.10 2.79 16.21
N THR A 31 2.44 3.08 17.46
CA THR A 31 3.83 3.21 17.95
C THR A 31 4.25 2.03 18.82
N VAL A 32 3.39 1.57 19.74
CA VAL A 32 3.75 0.54 20.72
C VAL A 32 3.41 -0.88 20.29
N GLY A 33 2.54 -1.03 19.29
CA GLY A 33 2.05 -2.31 18.81
C GLY A 33 3.16 -3.20 18.26
N GLN A 34 3.06 -4.51 18.51
CA GLN A 34 4.03 -5.50 18.07
C GLN A 34 3.53 -6.37 16.91
N MET A 35 2.24 -6.32 16.60
CA MET A 35 1.56 -7.03 15.53
C MET A 35 1.07 -6.04 14.47
N GLN A 36 1.88 -5.03 14.16
CA GLN A 36 1.52 -4.00 13.19
C GLN A 36 1.57 -4.49 11.74
N SER A 37 0.69 -3.95 10.90
CA SER A 37 0.63 -4.17 9.45
C SER A 37 0.91 -2.86 8.69
N PRO A 38 1.32 -2.89 7.41
CA PRO A 38 1.57 -4.07 6.58
C PRO A 38 2.93 -4.71 6.86
N ILE A 39 3.16 -5.91 6.33
CA ILE A 39 4.44 -6.63 6.42
C ILE A 39 4.99 -7.00 5.03
N ASN A 40 6.27 -7.37 4.99
CA ASN A 40 6.82 -8.12 3.88
C ASN A 40 6.48 -9.61 4.03
N ILE A 41 5.89 -10.20 3.00
CA ILE A 41 5.65 -11.63 2.89
C ILE A 41 6.90 -12.24 2.27
N ASP A 42 7.72 -12.87 3.12
CA ASP A 42 8.88 -13.63 2.71
C ASP A 42 8.47 -15.10 2.48
N PRO A 43 8.50 -15.62 1.24
CA PRO A 43 8.03 -16.97 0.97
C PRO A 43 8.84 -18.06 1.68
N SER A 44 10.10 -17.78 2.06
CA SER A 44 10.93 -18.73 2.83
C SER A 44 10.43 -18.95 4.27
N ARG A 45 9.58 -18.04 4.76
CA ARG A 45 9.01 -18.06 6.11
C ARG A 45 7.58 -18.60 6.16
N LEU A 46 7.01 -18.96 5.02
CA LEU A 46 5.64 -19.47 4.94
C LEU A 46 5.53 -20.87 5.53
N LEU A 47 4.59 -21.03 6.44
CA LEU A 47 4.23 -22.32 7.03
C LEU A 47 2.97 -22.84 6.35
N PHE A 48 3.10 -23.98 5.66
CA PHE A 48 1.94 -24.67 5.11
C PHE A 48 1.07 -25.19 6.26
N ASP A 49 -0.21 -24.80 6.25
CA ASP A 49 -1.23 -25.21 7.19
C ASP A 49 -2.36 -25.91 6.42
N PRO A 50 -2.48 -27.25 6.50
CA PRO A 50 -3.50 -28.00 5.79
C PRO A 50 -4.92 -27.77 6.34
N GLY A 51 -5.07 -27.16 7.53
CA GLY A 51 -6.36 -26.80 8.11
C GLY A 51 -6.97 -25.53 7.51
N LEU A 52 -6.21 -24.78 6.69
CA LEU A 52 -6.67 -23.56 6.04
C LEU A 52 -7.58 -23.89 4.84
N ALA A 53 -8.89 -23.84 5.07
CA ALA A 53 -9.89 -23.93 4.02
C ALA A 53 -9.83 -22.72 3.07
N PRO A 54 -10.35 -22.82 1.83
CA PRO A 54 -10.53 -21.66 0.96
C PRO A 54 -11.36 -20.57 1.64
N ILE A 55 -10.99 -19.31 1.42
CA ILE A 55 -11.84 -18.17 1.80
C ILE A 55 -12.99 -18.03 0.81
N GLN A 56 -14.19 -17.74 1.32
CA GLN A 56 -15.39 -17.58 0.52
C GLN A 56 -15.98 -16.20 0.78
N ILE A 57 -16.36 -15.50 -0.28
CA ILE A 57 -17.08 -14.23 -0.22
C ILE A 57 -18.44 -14.38 -0.90
N GLY A 58 -19.47 -13.76 -0.31
CA GLY A 58 -20.80 -13.73 -0.89
C GLY A 58 -20.83 -13.04 -2.25
N ASN A 59 -21.49 -13.66 -3.23
CA ASN A 59 -21.55 -13.19 -4.61
C ASN A 59 -22.66 -12.12 -4.85
N GLN A 60 -22.92 -11.28 -3.87
CA GLN A 60 -24.02 -10.30 -3.92
C GLN A 60 -23.56 -9.00 -4.59
N VAL A 61 -24.48 -8.38 -5.35
CA VAL A 61 -24.31 -7.02 -5.88
C VAL A 61 -25.01 -6.05 -4.94
N VAL A 62 -24.26 -5.14 -4.34
CA VAL A 62 -24.70 -4.22 -3.29
C VAL A 62 -24.63 -2.76 -3.74
N GLU A 63 -25.32 -1.88 -3.03
CA GLU A 63 -25.02 -0.45 -3.10
C GLU A 63 -23.81 -0.13 -2.23
N GLY A 64 -22.94 0.75 -2.71
CA GLY A 64 -21.86 1.32 -1.92
C GLY A 64 -21.72 2.82 -2.12
N VAL A 65 -20.95 3.47 -1.25
CA VAL A 65 -20.57 4.88 -1.38
C VAL A 65 -19.06 4.95 -1.50
N LEU A 66 -18.57 5.40 -2.65
CA LEU A 66 -17.16 5.70 -2.86
C LEU A 66 -16.89 7.15 -2.40
N GLN A 67 -15.98 7.30 -1.45
CA GLN A 67 -15.62 8.58 -0.84
C GLN A 67 -14.11 8.82 -0.93
N ASN A 68 -13.72 10.06 -1.24
CA ASN A 68 -12.38 10.55 -1.01
C ASN A 68 -12.30 11.12 0.43
N THR A 69 -11.51 10.50 1.30
CA THR A 69 -11.33 10.98 2.70
C THR A 69 -10.22 12.03 2.85
N GLY A 70 -9.57 12.40 1.74
CA GLY A 70 -8.34 13.18 1.70
C GLY A 70 -7.07 12.35 1.90
N GLN A 71 -7.17 11.15 2.49
CA GLN A 71 -6.02 10.25 2.68
C GLN A 71 -6.16 8.95 1.89
N LEU A 72 -7.38 8.40 1.86
CA LEU A 72 -7.70 7.13 1.21
C LEU A 72 -9.03 7.23 0.45
N PRO A 73 -9.17 6.58 -0.70
CA PRO A 73 -10.48 6.28 -1.26
C PRO A 73 -11.08 5.11 -0.48
N ILE A 74 -12.30 5.27 0.00
CA ILE A 74 -13.02 4.24 0.76
C ILE A 74 -14.37 3.98 0.10
N ILE A 75 -14.70 2.71 -0.08
CA ILE A 75 -16.02 2.26 -0.52
C ILE A 75 -16.72 1.64 0.67
N THR A 76 -17.73 2.32 1.23
CA THR A 76 -18.55 1.79 2.32
C THR A 76 -19.75 1.04 1.74
N VAL A 77 -19.99 -0.18 2.18
CA VAL A 77 -21.13 -0.99 1.73
C VAL A 77 -22.39 -0.57 2.51
N ASN A 78 -23.49 -0.32 1.80
CA ASN A 78 -24.76 0.06 2.44
C ASN A 78 -25.59 -1.17 2.81
N GLU A 79 -25.58 -1.56 4.09
CA GLU A 79 -26.33 -2.72 4.60
C GLU A 79 -27.86 -2.54 4.55
N THR A 80 -28.37 -1.31 4.37
CA THR A 80 -29.81 -1.01 4.33
C THR A 80 -30.39 -1.02 2.92
N SER A 81 -29.55 -1.10 1.89
CA SER A 81 -30.00 -1.12 0.50
C SER A 81 -30.65 -2.47 0.17
N SER A 82 -31.96 -2.44 0.00
CA SER A 82 -32.74 -3.53 -0.56
C SER A 82 -33.12 -3.13 -1.98
N PHE A 83 -32.69 -3.90 -2.98
CA PHE A 83 -33.25 -3.77 -4.32
C PHE A 83 -34.52 -4.61 -4.35
N GLU A 84 -35.58 -4.08 -4.97
CA GLU A 84 -36.74 -4.87 -5.36
C GLU A 84 -36.24 -6.02 -6.24
N ALA A 85 -36.22 -7.23 -5.68
CA ALA A 85 -36.15 -8.42 -6.51
C ALA A 85 -37.46 -8.44 -7.29
N ALA A 86 -37.37 -8.41 -8.62
CA ALA A 86 -38.51 -8.30 -9.54
C ALA A 86 -39.57 -9.41 -9.39
N ASP A 87 -39.37 -10.37 -8.47
CA ASP A 87 -40.20 -11.56 -8.31
C ASP A 87 -40.36 -12.04 -6.84
N SER A 88 -40.03 -11.21 -5.82
CA SER A 88 -40.25 -11.63 -4.42
C SER A 88 -40.62 -10.50 -3.47
N ILE A 89 -41.73 -10.70 -2.75
CA ILE A 89 -42.31 -9.84 -1.68
C ILE A 89 -41.36 -9.65 -0.47
N GLN A 90 -40.20 -10.31 -0.45
CA GLN A 90 -39.27 -10.23 0.67
C GLN A 90 -38.06 -9.37 0.30
N LEU A 91 -38.01 -8.16 0.87
CA LEU A 91 -36.83 -7.28 0.85
C LEU A 91 -35.68 -8.03 1.51
N THR A 92 -34.81 -8.65 0.72
CA THR A 92 -33.60 -9.29 1.24
C THR A 92 -32.50 -8.23 1.33
N PRO A 93 -31.99 -7.93 2.54
CA PRO A 93 -30.87 -7.01 2.68
C PRO A 93 -29.67 -7.61 1.95
N LYS A 94 -29.09 -6.83 1.03
CA LYS A 94 -27.94 -7.29 0.26
C LYS A 94 -26.66 -7.07 1.07
N ILE A 95 -26.39 -8.02 1.96
CA ILE A 95 -25.17 -8.08 2.75
C ILE A 95 -24.12 -8.98 2.07
N VAL A 96 -22.85 -8.67 2.27
CA VAL A 96 -21.73 -9.49 1.77
C VAL A 96 -21.02 -10.12 2.96
N ASN A 97 -21.28 -11.41 3.16
CA ASN A 97 -20.62 -12.20 4.20
C ASN A 97 -19.38 -12.89 3.64
N ILE A 98 -18.41 -13.13 4.53
CA ILE A 98 -17.14 -13.80 4.28
C ILE A 98 -16.99 -14.92 5.30
N SER A 99 -16.58 -16.10 4.83
CA SER A 99 -16.42 -17.30 5.66
C SER A 99 -15.27 -18.18 5.15
N GLY A 100 -15.03 -19.30 5.84
CA GLY A 100 -13.94 -20.22 5.52
C GLY A 100 -12.59 -19.66 5.96
N GLY A 101 -11.53 -19.92 5.20
CA GLY A 101 -10.25 -19.27 5.45
C GLY A 101 -9.65 -19.51 6.84
N PRO A 102 -8.81 -18.58 7.34
CA PRO A 102 -8.41 -18.52 8.75
C PRO A 102 -9.54 -18.00 9.67
N SER A 103 -10.65 -17.52 9.11
CA SER A 103 -11.81 -17.00 9.83
C SER A 103 -12.65 -18.09 10.52
N THR A 104 -12.50 -19.36 10.13
CA THR A 104 -13.27 -20.49 10.68
C THR A 104 -13.06 -20.62 12.20
N PRO A 105 -14.13 -20.76 13.03
CA PRO A 105 -15.53 -21.02 12.65
C PRO A 105 -16.42 -19.79 12.49
N TYR A 106 -15.88 -18.58 12.64
CA TYR A 106 -16.69 -17.35 12.61
C TYR A 106 -16.97 -16.87 11.20
N ASN A 107 -18.07 -16.12 11.09
CA ASN A 107 -18.47 -15.43 9.89
C ASN A 107 -18.24 -13.93 10.05
N PHE A 108 -17.85 -13.33 8.93
CA PHE A 108 -17.52 -11.91 8.87
C PHE A 108 -18.42 -11.21 7.87
N ARG A 109 -18.71 -9.94 8.10
CA ARG A 109 -19.50 -9.10 7.20
C ARG A 109 -18.62 -7.99 6.67
N LEU A 110 -18.57 -7.87 5.35
CA LEU A 110 -17.83 -6.80 4.66
C LEU A 110 -18.44 -5.45 5.05
N HIS A 111 -17.61 -4.56 5.60
CA HIS A 111 -18.03 -3.20 5.94
C HIS A 111 -17.57 -2.20 4.88
N HIS A 112 -16.27 -2.23 4.54
CA HIS A 112 -15.72 -1.30 3.58
C HIS A 112 -14.51 -1.86 2.83
N VAL A 113 -14.21 -1.23 1.70
CA VAL A 113 -13.05 -1.50 0.85
C VAL A 113 -12.17 -0.26 0.78
N VAL A 114 -10.86 -0.44 0.92
CA VAL A 114 -9.84 0.62 0.82
C VAL A 114 -8.94 0.33 -0.38
N ILE A 115 -8.53 1.37 -1.10
CA ILE A 115 -7.59 1.22 -2.23
C ILE A 115 -6.32 2.04 -1.97
N HIS A 116 -5.19 1.34 -1.94
CA HIS A 116 -3.85 1.92 -1.91
C HIS A 116 -3.26 1.88 -3.31
N PHE A 117 -2.61 2.96 -3.74
CA PHE A 117 -2.07 3.10 -5.07
C PHE A 117 -0.85 4.02 -5.09
N GLY A 118 0.07 3.68 -5.99
CA GLY A 118 1.31 4.41 -6.20
C GLY A 118 1.15 5.43 -7.31
N ARG A 119 2.24 6.14 -7.60
CA ARG A 119 2.30 7.04 -8.75
C ARG A 119 2.89 6.33 -9.97
N VAL A 120 2.22 6.47 -11.12
CA VAL A 120 2.72 5.96 -12.40
C VAL A 120 4.12 6.53 -12.69
N LYS A 121 4.31 7.83 -12.45
CA LYS A 121 5.57 8.54 -12.69
C LYS A 121 6.70 8.16 -11.73
N GLU A 122 6.39 7.51 -10.60
CA GLU A 122 7.36 7.16 -9.55
C GLU A 122 7.52 5.64 -9.39
N GLY A 123 7.35 4.90 -10.48
CA GLY A 123 7.64 3.47 -10.55
C GLY A 123 6.52 2.56 -10.04
N GLU A 124 5.31 3.09 -9.86
CA GLU A 124 4.10 2.32 -9.55
C GLU A 124 4.25 1.56 -8.22
N LYS A 125 4.59 2.27 -7.15
CA LYS A 125 4.81 1.71 -5.81
C LYS A 125 3.67 2.11 -4.88
N GLY A 126 2.64 1.28 -4.79
CA GLY A 126 1.37 1.59 -4.13
C GLY A 126 0.81 0.56 -3.16
N SER A 127 1.10 -0.73 -3.36
CA SER A 127 0.66 -1.75 -2.39
C SER A 127 1.23 -1.45 -1.02
N GLU A 128 0.53 -1.82 0.04
CA GLU A 128 1.02 -1.71 1.42
C GLU A 128 1.89 -2.91 1.76
N HIS A 129 1.34 -4.10 1.54
CA HIS A 129 2.06 -5.35 1.62
C HIS A 129 3.08 -5.44 0.49
N THR A 130 4.17 -6.15 0.78
CA THR A 130 5.17 -6.52 -0.21
C THR A 130 5.31 -8.03 -0.23
N VAL A 131 5.65 -8.58 -1.39
CA VAL A 131 5.95 -10.01 -1.55
C VAL A 131 7.39 -10.10 -2.02
N ASP A 132 8.22 -10.80 -1.28
CA ASP A 132 9.66 -10.88 -1.53
C ASP A 132 10.29 -9.49 -1.74
N ARG A 133 9.89 -8.54 -0.90
CA ARG A 133 10.31 -7.12 -0.90
C ARG A 133 9.91 -6.33 -2.14
N VAL A 134 9.10 -6.90 -3.02
CA VAL A 134 8.52 -6.20 -4.17
C VAL A 134 7.25 -5.51 -3.74
N ARG A 135 7.17 -4.21 -4.04
CA ARG A 135 5.95 -3.39 -3.91
C ARG A 135 5.27 -3.28 -5.27
N PHE A 136 3.96 -3.42 -5.27
CA PHE A 136 3.12 -3.46 -6.47
C PHE A 136 2.45 -2.11 -6.74
N PRO A 137 1.92 -1.89 -7.95
CA PRO A 137 1.21 -0.67 -8.34
C PRO A 137 0.09 -0.23 -7.39
N ALA A 138 -0.70 -1.17 -6.90
CA ALA A 138 -1.81 -0.89 -5.99
C ALA A 138 -2.16 -2.12 -5.15
N GLU A 139 -3.00 -1.91 -4.14
CA GLU A 139 -3.58 -2.95 -3.28
C GLU A 139 -5.01 -2.57 -2.90
N VAL A 140 -5.92 -3.53 -3.03
CA VAL A 140 -7.31 -3.41 -2.58
C VAL A 140 -7.45 -4.19 -1.28
N GLN A 141 -7.97 -3.55 -0.24
CA GLN A 141 -8.16 -4.16 1.07
C GLN A 141 -9.64 -4.19 1.44
N PHE A 142 -10.18 -5.37 1.70
CA PHE A 142 -11.51 -5.55 2.25
C PHE A 142 -11.42 -5.63 3.76
N LEU A 143 -12.21 -4.81 4.45
CA LEU A 143 -12.28 -4.82 5.91
C LEU A 143 -13.67 -5.29 6.31
N ALA A 144 -13.69 -6.43 7.00
CA ALA A 144 -14.89 -7.09 7.47
C ALA A 144 -14.84 -7.25 8.99
N TYR A 145 -16.00 -7.24 9.65
CA TYR A 145 -16.11 -7.44 11.09
C TYR A 145 -16.79 -8.76 11.42
N ASN A 146 -16.39 -9.35 12.55
CA ASN A 146 -16.96 -10.59 13.06
C ASN A 146 -18.37 -10.32 13.63
N TYR A 147 -19.39 -10.55 12.81
CA TYR A 147 -20.78 -10.29 13.20
C TYR A 147 -21.38 -11.41 14.07
N ASP A 148 -20.68 -12.55 14.21
CA ASP A 148 -21.07 -13.59 15.16
C ASP A 148 -20.74 -13.18 16.61
N LEU A 149 -19.75 -12.30 16.80
CA LEU A 149 -19.29 -11.86 18.13
C LEU A 149 -19.63 -10.41 18.49
N TYR A 150 -19.76 -9.52 17.49
CA TYR A 150 -19.90 -8.08 17.71
C TYR A 150 -21.06 -7.52 16.91
N GLU A 151 -21.73 -6.50 17.46
CA GLU A 151 -22.91 -5.89 16.85
C GLU A 151 -22.55 -5.14 15.56
N ASN A 152 -21.41 -4.45 15.56
CA ASN A 152 -20.99 -3.58 14.47
C ASN A 152 -19.46 -3.46 14.37
N PHE A 153 -19.01 -2.89 13.26
CA PHE A 153 -17.58 -2.69 12.98
C PHE A 153 -16.89 -1.83 14.05
N SER A 154 -17.55 -0.80 14.58
CA SER A 154 -16.97 0.12 15.57
C SER A 154 -16.64 -0.60 16.89
N GLN A 155 -17.50 -1.51 17.33
CA GLN A 155 -17.21 -2.36 18.48
C GLN A 155 -16.10 -3.37 18.15
N ALA A 156 -16.22 -4.06 17.01
CA ALA A 156 -15.28 -5.11 16.63
C ALA A 156 -13.84 -4.60 16.44
N MET A 157 -13.66 -3.35 15.97
CA MET A 157 -12.34 -2.85 15.62
C MET A 157 -11.34 -2.83 16.78
N THR A 158 -11.82 -2.75 18.03
CA THR A 158 -10.97 -2.72 19.23
C THR A 158 -10.94 -4.04 19.98
N GLU A 159 -11.64 -5.07 19.49
CA GLU A 159 -11.86 -6.32 20.22
C GLU A 159 -11.10 -7.51 19.59
N PRO A 160 -10.71 -8.52 20.39
CA PRO A 160 -9.99 -9.69 19.89
C PRO A 160 -10.78 -10.45 18.81
N ARG A 161 -10.12 -10.85 17.71
CA ARG A 161 -10.79 -11.52 16.57
C ARG A 161 -11.93 -10.70 15.96
N GLY A 162 -11.88 -9.38 16.14
CA GLY A 162 -12.91 -8.48 15.67
C GLY A 162 -12.92 -8.30 14.16
N LEU A 163 -11.77 -8.28 13.51
CA LEU A 163 -11.66 -7.93 12.10
C LEU A 163 -10.99 -9.01 11.24
N LEU A 164 -11.48 -9.14 10.01
CA LEU A 164 -10.87 -9.89 8.92
C LEU A 164 -10.51 -8.91 7.80
N GLY A 165 -9.24 -8.92 7.41
CA GLY A 165 -8.73 -8.14 6.29
C GLY A 165 -8.44 -9.04 5.10
N ILE A 166 -9.01 -8.80 3.92
CA ILE A 166 -8.59 -9.46 2.67
C ILE A 166 -7.79 -8.45 1.84
N SER A 167 -6.52 -8.75 1.60
CA SER A 167 -5.63 -7.95 0.76
C SER A 167 -5.49 -8.59 -0.62
N ILE A 168 -5.75 -7.79 -1.65
CA ILE A 168 -5.69 -8.17 -3.06
C ILE A 168 -4.66 -7.26 -3.72
N ILE A 169 -3.54 -7.86 -4.14
CA ILE A 169 -2.50 -7.15 -4.87
C ILE A 169 -3.01 -6.78 -6.27
N VAL A 170 -2.71 -5.56 -6.73
CA VAL A 170 -3.03 -5.08 -8.07
C VAL A 170 -1.73 -4.84 -8.83
N ASP A 171 -1.59 -5.47 -10.01
CA ASP A 171 -0.41 -5.31 -10.88
C ASP A 171 -0.79 -4.68 -12.23
N ILE A 172 0.21 -4.21 -12.97
CA ILE A 172 -0.01 -3.67 -14.32
C ILE A 172 -0.32 -4.83 -15.27
N GLY A 173 -1.42 -4.69 -16.01
CA GLY A 173 -1.80 -5.59 -17.11
C GLY A 173 -2.28 -4.83 -18.34
N GLU A 174 -2.58 -5.59 -19.40
CA GLU A 174 -3.10 -5.03 -20.66
C GLU A 174 -4.58 -4.61 -20.53
N VAL A 175 -5.32 -5.25 -19.62
CA VAL A 175 -6.75 -5.02 -19.41
C VAL A 175 -7.02 -4.86 -17.91
N THR A 176 -7.71 -3.79 -17.54
CA THR A 176 -8.16 -3.56 -16.17
C THR A 176 -9.27 -4.55 -15.79
N ASN A 177 -9.21 -5.10 -14.58
CA ASN A 177 -10.30 -5.91 -14.02
C ASN A 177 -11.65 -5.15 -14.15
N PRO A 178 -12.73 -5.79 -14.63
CA PRO A 178 -13.98 -5.08 -14.95
C PRO A 178 -14.59 -4.29 -13.79
N GLU A 179 -14.57 -4.84 -12.58
CA GLU A 179 -15.10 -4.14 -11.41
C GLU A 179 -14.17 -3.00 -10.98
N LEU A 180 -12.85 -3.22 -10.99
CA LEU A 180 -11.87 -2.17 -10.74
C LEU A 180 -11.97 -1.03 -11.77
N ARG A 181 -12.31 -1.34 -13.03
CA ARG A 181 -12.56 -0.33 -14.09
C ARG A 181 -13.77 0.54 -13.74
N ARG A 182 -14.86 -0.04 -13.24
CA ARG A 182 -16.04 0.72 -12.78
C ARG A 182 -15.68 1.67 -11.65
N LEU A 183 -14.90 1.19 -10.68
CA LEU A 183 -14.38 2.03 -9.59
C LEU A 183 -13.48 3.15 -10.11
N THR A 184 -12.63 2.85 -11.09
CA THR A 184 -11.75 3.84 -11.73
C THR A 184 -12.56 4.96 -12.39
N VAL A 185 -13.60 4.62 -13.14
CA VAL A 185 -14.49 5.63 -13.74
C VAL A 185 -15.22 6.44 -12.66
N ALA A 186 -15.74 5.79 -11.63
CA ALA A 186 -16.41 6.47 -10.51
C ALA A 186 -15.47 7.43 -9.74
N SER A 187 -14.18 7.08 -9.63
CA SER A 187 -13.17 7.88 -8.92
C SER A 187 -13.02 9.31 -9.48
N GLN A 188 -13.31 9.52 -10.76
CA GLN A 188 -13.28 10.85 -11.39
C GLN A 188 -14.30 11.82 -10.76
N SER A 189 -15.37 11.31 -10.15
CA SER A 189 -16.38 12.11 -9.45
C SER A 189 -15.99 12.49 -8.01
N ILE A 190 -14.87 11.96 -7.49
CA ILE A 190 -14.41 12.20 -6.11
C ILE A 190 -12.97 12.76 -6.07
N THR A 191 -12.62 13.57 -7.06
CA THR A 191 -11.27 14.14 -7.21
C THR A 191 -10.77 14.83 -5.93
N TYR A 192 -11.64 15.56 -5.25
CA TYR A 192 -11.29 16.35 -4.07
C TYR A 192 -11.74 15.68 -2.77
N LYS A 193 -11.06 16.02 -1.67
CA LYS A 193 -11.39 15.55 -0.32
C LYS A 193 -12.87 15.81 0.00
N ASP A 194 -13.46 14.86 0.73
CA ASP A 194 -14.86 14.82 1.19
C ASP A 194 -15.91 14.67 0.09
N GLN A 195 -15.53 14.65 -1.19
CA GLN A 195 -16.44 14.26 -2.27
C GLN A 195 -16.82 12.79 -2.17
N LYS A 196 -18.07 12.49 -2.54
CA LYS A 196 -18.65 11.14 -2.53
C LYS A 196 -19.44 10.90 -3.80
N THR A 197 -19.51 9.64 -4.21
CA THR A 197 -20.40 9.19 -5.27
C THR A 197 -21.00 7.82 -4.91
N VAL A 198 -22.23 7.59 -5.35
CA VAL A 198 -22.95 6.34 -5.11
C VAL A 198 -22.57 5.32 -6.17
N LEU A 199 -22.29 4.10 -5.73
CA LEU A 199 -22.07 2.93 -6.57
C LEU A 199 -23.33 2.05 -6.48
N PRO A 200 -24.32 2.21 -7.38
CA PRO A 200 -25.60 1.50 -7.26
C PRO A 200 -25.47 -0.02 -7.47
N ARG A 201 -24.40 -0.47 -8.13
CA ARG A 201 -24.16 -1.90 -8.44
C ARG A 201 -22.69 -2.26 -8.21
N PHE A 202 -22.25 -2.16 -6.96
CA PHE A 202 -20.92 -2.60 -6.52
C PHE A 202 -20.92 -4.12 -6.30
N HIS A 203 -19.95 -4.83 -6.88
CA HIS A 203 -19.87 -6.29 -6.81
C HIS A 203 -18.51 -6.74 -6.24
N PRO A 204 -18.35 -6.78 -4.90
CA PRO A 204 -17.05 -7.03 -4.25
C PRO A 204 -16.36 -8.34 -4.69
N ALA A 205 -17.15 -9.39 -4.95
CA ALA A 205 -16.61 -10.68 -5.36
C ALA A 205 -15.84 -10.62 -6.70
N GLU A 206 -16.16 -9.68 -7.60
CA GLU A 206 -15.47 -9.52 -8.90
C GLU A 206 -14.08 -8.87 -8.79
N LEU A 207 -13.74 -8.30 -7.62
CA LEU A 207 -12.38 -7.85 -7.31
C LEU A 207 -11.51 -9.00 -6.78
N MET A 208 -12.10 -10.15 -6.42
CA MET A 208 -11.31 -11.29 -5.95
C MET A 208 -10.54 -11.92 -7.11
N PRO A 209 -9.26 -12.27 -6.91
CA PRO A 209 -8.49 -13.01 -7.90
C PRO A 209 -9.04 -14.43 -8.05
N LYS A 210 -8.89 -15.02 -9.25
CA LYS A 210 -9.33 -16.40 -9.57
C LYS A 210 -8.38 -17.43 -8.96
N THR A 211 -8.37 -17.54 -7.64
CA THR A 211 -7.48 -18.39 -6.85
C THR A 211 -8.10 -18.68 -5.49
N THR A 212 -7.85 -19.87 -4.96
CA THR A 212 -8.18 -20.21 -3.56
C THR A 212 -6.97 -20.13 -2.64
N ASN A 213 -5.78 -19.91 -3.21
CA ASN A 213 -4.53 -19.86 -2.49
C ASN A 213 -4.35 -18.49 -1.84
N TYR A 214 -3.82 -18.47 -0.62
CA TYR A 214 -3.54 -17.23 0.11
C TYR A 214 -2.48 -17.44 1.20
N VAL A 215 -2.02 -16.31 1.74
CA VAL A 215 -1.18 -16.21 2.92
C VAL A 215 -1.98 -15.53 4.03
N THR A 216 -1.80 -15.94 5.29
CA THR A 216 -2.50 -15.35 6.42
C THR A 216 -1.60 -15.13 7.64
N TYR A 217 -1.86 -14.05 8.37
CA TYR A 217 -1.16 -13.68 9.60
C TYR A 217 -2.03 -12.73 10.44
N ASP A 218 -1.76 -12.65 11.74
CA ASP A 218 -2.41 -11.68 12.63
C ASP A 218 -1.68 -10.34 12.63
N GLY A 219 -2.44 -9.27 12.48
CA GLY A 219 -1.93 -7.95 12.19
C GLY A 219 -2.80 -6.82 12.73
N SER A 220 -2.65 -5.64 12.12
CA SER A 220 -3.35 -4.43 12.53
C SER A 220 -4.10 -3.77 11.37
N LEU A 221 -4.95 -2.81 11.71
CA LEU A 221 -5.35 -1.78 10.74
C LEU A 221 -4.11 -1.03 10.24
N THR A 222 -4.13 -0.62 8.97
CA THR A 222 -3.02 0.07 8.29
C THR A 222 -3.26 1.56 8.13
N TYR A 223 -4.34 2.07 8.71
CA TYR A 223 -4.67 3.49 8.85
C TYR A 223 -4.73 3.87 10.35
N PRO A 224 -4.83 5.16 10.70
CA PRO A 224 -4.77 5.62 12.09
C PRO A 224 -5.72 4.89 13.04
N GLY A 225 -5.25 4.62 14.26
CA GLY A 225 -5.86 3.69 15.22
C GLY A 225 -5.02 2.43 15.36
N CYS A 226 -4.60 1.84 14.24
CA CYS A 226 -3.66 0.72 14.18
C CYS A 226 -3.94 -0.43 15.17
N TYR A 227 -5.23 -0.68 15.46
CA TYR A 227 -5.64 -1.74 16.38
C TYR A 227 -5.20 -3.10 15.85
N GLU A 228 -4.66 -3.94 16.73
CA GLU A 228 -4.07 -5.24 16.42
C GLU A 228 -5.14 -6.35 16.51
N THR A 229 -6.23 -6.14 15.76
CA THR A 229 -7.45 -6.95 15.81
C THR A 229 -7.78 -7.60 14.47
N VAL A 230 -6.89 -7.44 13.48
CA VAL A 230 -7.10 -7.88 12.10
C VAL A 230 -6.36 -9.18 11.84
N THR A 231 -7.10 -10.24 11.53
CA THR A 231 -6.51 -11.40 10.84
C THR A 231 -6.48 -11.08 9.34
N TRP A 232 -5.28 -11.03 8.76
CA TRP A 232 -5.09 -10.72 7.34
C TRP A 232 -5.09 -11.98 6.48
N VAL A 233 -5.68 -11.88 5.29
CA VAL A 233 -5.66 -12.85 4.21
C VAL A 233 -5.15 -12.15 2.96
N VAL A 234 -3.92 -12.44 2.55
CA VAL A 234 -3.30 -11.87 1.35
C VAL A 234 -3.44 -12.88 0.23
N MET A 235 -4.26 -12.56 -0.78
CA MET A 235 -4.61 -13.48 -1.87
C MET A 235 -3.42 -13.77 -2.79
N ASN A 236 -3.29 -15.03 -3.21
CA ASN A 236 -2.24 -15.48 -4.12
C ASN A 236 -2.71 -15.43 -5.58
N ASN A 237 -2.68 -14.23 -6.17
CA ASN A 237 -2.75 -13.84 -7.59
C ASN A 237 -3.25 -12.39 -7.64
N PRO A 238 -2.78 -11.55 -8.58
CA PRO A 238 -3.20 -10.17 -8.60
C PRO A 238 -4.51 -10.06 -9.38
N ILE A 239 -5.18 -8.94 -9.22
CA ILE A 239 -6.00 -8.39 -10.30
C ILE A 239 -5.18 -7.35 -11.07
N TYR A 240 -5.62 -7.04 -12.29
CA TYR A 240 -4.85 -6.18 -13.18
C TYR A 240 -5.49 -4.81 -13.34
N ILE A 241 -4.65 -3.80 -13.53
CA ILE A 241 -5.02 -2.43 -13.91
C ILE A 241 -4.11 -1.98 -15.06
N THR A 242 -4.63 -1.23 -16.03
CA THR A 242 -3.78 -0.58 -17.03
C THR A 242 -3.06 0.63 -16.42
N ARG A 243 -1.96 1.07 -17.05
CA ARG A 243 -1.28 2.30 -16.60
C ARG A 243 -2.18 3.53 -16.72
N ASP A 244 -2.98 3.62 -17.77
CA ASP A 244 -3.89 4.75 -17.99
C ASP A 244 -4.96 4.81 -16.90
N ASP A 245 -5.46 3.66 -16.46
CA ASP A 245 -6.44 3.58 -15.38
C ASP A 245 -5.82 3.92 -14.04
N LEU A 246 -4.59 3.46 -13.77
CA LEU A 246 -3.84 3.87 -12.59
C LEU A 246 -3.55 5.38 -12.57
N ALA A 247 -3.32 5.99 -13.74
CA ALA A 247 -3.12 7.43 -13.86
C ALA A 247 -4.38 8.21 -13.45
N ILE A 248 -5.58 7.70 -13.73
CA ILE A 248 -6.84 8.33 -13.27
C ILE A 248 -6.90 8.38 -11.73
N TRP A 249 -6.49 7.31 -11.04
CA TRP A 249 -6.40 7.32 -9.57
C TRP A 249 -5.38 8.35 -9.06
N ASN A 250 -4.32 8.62 -9.83
CA ASN A 250 -3.29 9.60 -9.46
C ASN A 250 -3.81 11.06 -9.48
N ASP A 251 -4.99 11.32 -10.06
CA ASP A 251 -5.62 12.64 -10.06
C ASP A 251 -6.35 12.96 -8.73
N LEU A 252 -6.57 11.97 -7.85
CA LEU A 252 -7.18 12.19 -6.54
C LEU A 252 -6.31 13.09 -5.66
N GLN A 253 -6.94 14.05 -4.98
CA GLN A 253 -6.29 15.08 -4.17
C GLN A 253 -6.76 15.05 -2.71
N GLN A 254 -5.88 15.51 -1.83
CA GLN A 254 -6.16 15.77 -0.41
C GLN A 254 -6.81 17.14 -0.19
N THR A 255 -6.79 18.01 -1.21
CA THR A 255 -7.42 19.33 -1.18
C THR A 255 -8.94 19.21 -1.35
N GLU A 256 -9.69 20.11 -0.72
CA GLU A 256 -11.16 20.11 -0.73
C GLU A 256 -11.74 20.68 -2.04
N ILE A 257 -10.96 21.49 -2.75
CA ILE A 257 -11.31 22.09 -4.03
C ILE A 257 -10.08 22.18 -4.93
N LYS A 258 -10.29 22.59 -6.18
CA LYS A 258 -9.21 22.89 -7.13
C LYS A 258 -8.33 24.01 -6.57
N GLN A 259 -7.02 23.77 -6.51
CA GLN A 259 -6.02 24.74 -6.07
C GLN A 259 -4.88 24.81 -7.08
N ASN A 260 -4.13 25.93 -7.07
CA ASN A 260 -2.97 26.11 -7.96
C ASN A 260 -1.85 25.11 -7.64
N ASN A 261 -1.69 24.77 -6.36
CA ASN A 261 -0.71 23.82 -5.86
C ASN A 261 -1.43 22.61 -5.24
N PRO A 262 -1.92 21.66 -6.06
CA PRO A 262 -2.66 20.52 -5.55
C PRO A 262 -1.78 19.58 -4.72
N VAL A 263 -2.33 19.05 -3.63
CA VAL A 263 -1.71 17.97 -2.87
C VAL A 263 -2.38 16.68 -3.30
N PHE A 264 -1.65 15.84 -4.03
CA PHE A 264 -2.17 14.55 -4.50
C PHE A 264 -2.24 13.53 -3.35
N MET A 265 -3.24 12.65 -3.41
CA MET A 265 -3.43 11.57 -2.44
C MET A 265 -2.30 10.54 -2.51
N SER A 266 -1.80 10.25 -3.71
CA SER A 266 -0.74 9.26 -3.92
C SER A 266 0.66 9.78 -3.55
N PRO A 267 1.60 8.89 -3.17
CA PRO A 267 1.36 7.50 -2.77
C PRO A 267 0.68 7.43 -1.39
N ASN A 268 -0.34 6.58 -1.26
CA ASN A 268 -1.16 6.48 -0.04
C ASN A 268 -0.98 5.14 0.70
N TYR A 269 0.26 4.69 0.90
CA TYR A 269 0.56 3.45 1.63
C TYR A 269 1.28 3.71 2.97
N ARG A 270 1.03 2.85 3.95
CA ARG A 270 1.81 2.78 5.19
C ARG A 270 3.14 2.03 4.95
N PRO A 271 4.27 2.54 5.47
CA PRO A 271 5.54 1.80 5.45
C PRO A 271 5.45 0.43 6.13
N LEU A 272 6.30 -0.50 5.68
CA LEU A 272 6.37 -1.85 6.24
C LEU A 272 6.67 -1.81 7.74
N LYS A 273 6.00 -2.68 8.48
CA LYS A 273 6.21 -2.88 9.90
C LYS A 273 6.95 -4.19 10.16
N PRO A 274 7.74 -4.27 11.25
CA PRO A 274 8.48 -5.48 11.57
C PRO A 274 7.56 -6.69 11.74
N LEU A 275 8.02 -7.87 11.32
CA LEU A 275 7.24 -9.09 11.51
C LEU A 275 7.18 -9.52 12.99
N ASN A 276 8.18 -9.18 13.80
CA ASN A 276 8.23 -9.49 15.24
C ASN A 276 7.96 -10.97 15.54
N ASN A 277 8.57 -11.87 14.76
CA ASN A 277 8.47 -13.32 14.91
C ASN A 277 7.04 -13.90 14.81
N ARG A 278 6.06 -13.14 14.31
CA ARG A 278 4.74 -13.67 13.97
C ARG A 278 4.86 -14.80 12.95
N LEU A 279 3.98 -15.78 13.10
CA LEU A 279 3.83 -16.87 12.15
C LEU A 279 3.07 -16.37 10.92
N ILE A 280 3.57 -16.74 9.74
CA ILE A 280 2.88 -16.51 8.48
C ILE A 280 2.49 -17.88 7.93
N ARG A 281 1.19 -18.12 7.82
CA ARG A 281 0.63 -19.41 7.38
C ARG A 281 0.14 -19.31 5.94
N THR A 282 0.03 -20.43 5.25
CA THR A 282 -0.51 -20.50 3.89
C THR A 282 -1.17 -21.85 3.64
N ASN A 283 -2.19 -21.88 2.79
CA ASN A 283 -2.77 -23.13 2.27
C ASN A 283 -2.03 -23.66 1.02
N ILE A 284 -0.91 -23.02 0.63
CA ILE A 284 -0.08 -23.45 -0.50
C ILE A 284 0.92 -24.51 -0.04
N ASN A 285 0.80 -25.74 -0.57
CA ASN A 285 1.77 -26.79 -0.29
C ASN A 285 3.04 -26.63 -1.15
N ILE A 286 4.00 -25.87 -0.62
CA ILE A 286 5.27 -25.57 -1.30
C ILE A 286 6.15 -26.82 -1.47
N ARG A 287 6.03 -27.82 -0.59
CA ARG A 287 6.89 -29.01 -0.58
C ARG A 287 6.43 -30.10 -1.55
N ALA A 288 5.12 -30.22 -1.82
CA ALA A 288 4.57 -31.18 -2.76
C ALA A 288 4.98 -30.91 -4.23
N ASN A 289 5.39 -29.68 -4.55
CA ASN A 289 5.82 -29.30 -5.91
C ASN A 289 7.30 -29.62 -6.21
N LYS A 290 8.06 -30.18 -5.26
CA LYS A 290 9.37 -30.79 -5.55
C LYS A 290 9.15 -32.23 -6.03
N VAL A 291 9.07 -32.43 -7.35
CA VAL A 291 9.08 -33.77 -7.95
C VAL A 291 10.36 -34.50 -7.52
N PRO A 292 10.30 -35.73 -6.98
CA PRO A 292 11.49 -36.49 -6.63
C PRO A 292 12.12 -37.05 -7.92
N GLY A 293 13.17 -36.39 -8.45
CA GLY A 293 13.87 -36.96 -9.61
C GLY A 293 14.88 -36.14 -10.41
N SER A 294 15.12 -34.85 -10.18
CA SER A 294 16.22 -34.15 -10.88
C SER A 294 17.34 -33.70 -9.93
N GLY A 295 18.41 -34.49 -9.90
CA GLY A 295 19.72 -34.03 -9.51
C GLY A 295 20.33 -33.19 -10.64
N GLY A 296 20.79 -31.99 -10.32
CA GLY A 296 21.43 -31.07 -11.26
C GLY A 296 21.42 -29.65 -10.68
N GLY A 297 22.60 -29.06 -10.52
CA GLY A 297 22.82 -27.87 -9.69
C GLY A 297 22.24 -26.55 -10.18
N SER A 298 22.53 -25.52 -9.38
CA SER A 298 22.02 -24.14 -9.40
C SER A 298 20.70 -23.96 -8.65
N CYS A 299 20.78 -23.37 -7.46
CA CYS A 299 19.64 -22.72 -6.82
C CYS A 299 19.63 -21.23 -7.22
N PRO A 300 18.81 -20.82 -8.19
CA PRO A 300 18.26 -19.48 -8.17
C PRO A 300 17.03 -19.48 -7.26
N SER A 301 16.94 -18.48 -6.40
CA SER A 301 15.82 -18.12 -5.53
C SER A 301 14.53 -17.91 -6.32
N ASN A 302 13.90 -19.03 -6.69
CA ASN A 302 12.72 -19.07 -7.53
C ASN A 302 11.54 -19.63 -6.72
N ILE A 303 10.91 -18.75 -5.93
CA ILE A 303 9.48 -18.91 -5.65
C ILE A 303 8.73 -18.60 -6.95
N TYR A 304 8.78 -19.56 -7.86
CA TYR A 304 7.85 -19.69 -8.98
C TYR A 304 7.05 -20.98 -8.74
N LEU A 305 6.16 -20.91 -7.75
CA LEU A 305 5.19 -21.96 -7.43
C LEU A 305 3.88 -21.62 -8.12
N ASN A 306 3.81 -21.94 -9.42
CA ASN A 306 2.66 -21.71 -10.31
C ASN A 306 1.91 -20.38 -10.04
N ASN A 307 2.71 -19.32 -9.97
CA ASN A 307 2.25 -17.96 -9.79
C ASN A 307 1.82 -17.43 -11.16
N GLY A 308 0.61 -16.86 -11.27
CA GLY A 308 0.20 -16.10 -12.46
C GLY A 308 0.93 -14.77 -12.62
N TYR A 309 2.10 -14.61 -12.00
CA TYR A 309 2.90 -13.39 -11.97
C TYR A 309 4.18 -13.58 -12.77
N ARG A 310 4.46 -12.65 -13.69
CA ARG A 310 5.82 -12.40 -14.16
C ARG A 310 6.28 -11.09 -13.52
N ALA A 311 7.10 -11.16 -12.46
CA ALA A 311 7.87 -9.99 -12.06
C ALA A 311 8.73 -9.57 -13.26
N ASN A 312 8.51 -8.38 -13.79
CA ASN A 312 9.21 -7.90 -14.98
C ASN A 312 10.70 -7.66 -14.65
N PRO A 313 11.66 -8.45 -15.17
CA PRO A 313 13.08 -8.29 -14.89
C PRO A 313 13.64 -6.95 -15.38
N LEU A 314 12.91 -6.26 -16.27
CA LEU A 314 13.33 -4.98 -16.86
C LEU A 314 13.18 -3.79 -15.91
N LYS A 315 12.43 -3.89 -14.80
CA LYS A 315 12.32 -2.79 -13.82
C LYS A 315 13.61 -2.54 -13.04
N VAL A 316 14.51 -3.53 -12.94
CA VAL A 316 15.80 -3.40 -12.24
C VAL A 316 16.83 -2.63 -13.09
N LYS A 317 16.74 -2.72 -14.42
CA LYS A 317 17.77 -2.16 -15.33
C LYS A 317 17.71 -0.65 -15.54
N ASN A 318 16.57 0.00 -15.27
CA ASN A 318 16.43 1.44 -15.49
C ASN A 318 16.85 2.31 -14.29
N GLY A 319 17.34 1.70 -13.20
CA GLY A 319 17.85 2.40 -12.01
C GLY A 319 19.37 2.60 -11.96
N GLU A 320 20.13 1.98 -12.86
CA GLU A 320 21.59 2.16 -12.94
C GLU A 320 21.94 3.38 -13.80
N SER A 321 21.71 4.57 -13.24
CA SER A 321 22.42 5.77 -13.67
C SER A 321 23.91 5.61 -13.33
N GLN A 322 24.68 5.20 -14.33
CA GLN A 322 26.10 5.51 -14.57
C GLN A 322 26.86 6.15 -13.37
N ILE A 323 27.25 5.33 -12.38
CA ILE A 323 28.38 5.68 -11.52
C ILE A 323 29.63 5.34 -12.35
N LYS A 324 30.17 6.34 -13.05
CA LYS A 324 31.51 6.22 -13.65
C LYS A 324 32.55 6.30 -12.54
N THR A 325 33.01 5.14 -12.09
CA THR A 325 34.24 4.99 -11.33
C THR A 325 35.41 5.42 -12.22
N VAL A 326 36.03 6.56 -11.95
CA VAL A 326 37.30 6.95 -12.58
C VAL A 326 38.39 6.08 -11.97
N ALA A 327 38.68 4.95 -12.62
CA ALA A 327 39.81 4.10 -12.29
C ALA A 327 41.11 4.77 -12.77
N GLY A 328 42.08 4.90 -11.85
CA GLY A 328 43.37 5.51 -12.08
C GLY A 328 44.14 4.90 -13.25
N ALA A 329 44.54 5.76 -14.19
CA ALA A 329 45.46 5.43 -15.24
C ALA A 329 46.88 5.32 -14.67
N ARG A 330 47.42 4.10 -14.68
CA ARG A 330 48.86 3.85 -14.51
C ARG A 330 49.60 4.44 -15.71
N HIS A 331 50.45 5.43 -15.49
CA HIS A 331 51.39 5.93 -16.49
C HIS A 331 52.74 5.23 -16.34
N ALA A 332 53.21 4.67 -17.46
CA ALA A 332 54.48 4.01 -17.60
C ALA A 332 55.64 5.02 -17.57
N ARG A 333 56.73 4.64 -16.88
CA ARG A 333 58.00 5.36 -16.89
C ARG A 333 58.67 5.29 -18.27
N ARG A 334 59.13 6.43 -18.78
CA ARG A 334 60.36 6.58 -19.57
C ARG A 334 61.03 7.93 -19.24
N SER A 335 62.32 7.96 -19.43
CA SER A 335 63.38 8.69 -18.69
C SER A 335 63.90 9.97 -19.36
N HIS A 336 64.17 11.00 -18.54
CA HIS A 336 65.22 12.07 -18.57
C HIS A 336 65.47 12.94 -19.85
N PRO A 337 66.18 14.12 -19.78
CA PRO A 337 66.76 14.89 -18.66
C PRO A 337 66.34 16.41 -18.62
N VAL A 338 66.34 17.08 -17.44
CA VAL A 338 67.25 18.16 -16.91
C VAL A 338 67.26 19.51 -17.67
N ASP A 339 66.91 20.60 -16.94
CA ASP A 339 67.45 21.99 -16.93
C ASP A 339 66.48 22.88 -16.08
N GLU A 340 66.78 23.32 -14.85
CA GLU A 340 67.54 24.51 -14.36
C GLU A 340 66.89 25.91 -14.57
N ASN A 341 66.75 26.64 -13.43
CA ASN A 341 66.50 28.10 -13.22
C ASN A 341 65.05 28.62 -13.52
N ASP A 342 64.45 29.62 -12.89
CA ASP A 342 64.87 30.70 -11.97
C ASP A 342 63.61 31.36 -11.34
N ASP A 343 63.82 32.04 -10.21
CA ASP A 343 63.13 33.19 -9.56
C ASP A 343 61.70 33.68 -9.92
N GLY A 344 60.97 34.17 -8.89
CA GLY A 344 60.03 35.30 -9.06
C GLY A 344 58.85 35.40 -8.07
N ASN A 345 58.90 36.42 -7.20
CA ASN A 345 57.86 36.92 -6.29
C ASN A 345 56.51 37.27 -6.92
N ASP A 346 55.43 37.27 -6.10
CA ASP A 346 54.45 38.36 -5.87
C ASP A 346 53.24 37.80 -5.08
N VAL A 347 53.10 38.06 -3.77
CA VAL A 347 52.40 39.20 -3.12
C VAL A 347 50.99 39.45 -3.68
N TYR A 348 49.94 39.14 -2.91
CA TYR A 348 48.86 40.07 -2.49
C TYR A 348 47.97 39.41 -1.42
N ASP A 349 47.84 40.13 -0.29
CA ASP A 349 46.82 40.13 0.76
C ASP A 349 45.37 39.97 0.23
N ALA A 350 44.28 39.75 0.98
CA ALA A 350 43.91 39.36 2.34
C ALA A 350 42.41 39.75 2.45
N ALA A 351 41.71 39.14 3.41
CA ALA A 351 40.59 39.73 4.18
C ALA A 351 39.16 39.82 3.58
N TYR A 352 38.25 39.15 4.31
CA TYR A 352 37.00 39.65 4.90
C TYR A 352 36.08 40.59 4.11
N ALA A 353 34.77 40.28 4.07
CA ALA A 353 33.78 40.91 4.96
C ALA A 353 32.34 40.47 4.64
N ALA A 354 31.54 40.44 5.70
CA ALA A 354 30.08 40.41 5.68
C ALA A 354 29.52 41.84 5.77
N SER A 355 28.33 42.05 5.19
CA SER A 355 27.30 43.06 5.56
C SER A 355 26.06 42.75 4.70
N GLU A 356 24.82 42.60 5.22
CA GLU A 356 23.87 43.68 5.61
C GLU A 356 23.82 44.82 4.59
N LEU A 357 22.71 45.42 4.13
CA LEU A 357 21.27 45.54 4.40
C LEU A 357 20.64 45.79 2.99
N GLU A 358 19.33 45.88 2.70
CA GLU A 358 18.38 46.89 3.18
C GLU A 358 17.03 46.71 2.45
N ILE A 359 15.99 47.24 3.09
CA ILE A 359 14.58 47.27 2.70
C ILE A 359 14.34 48.49 1.80
N GLU A 360 13.53 48.37 0.74
CA GLU A 360 12.82 49.53 0.19
C GLU A 360 11.40 49.17 -0.27
N THR A 361 10.44 49.86 0.33
CA THR A 361 9.04 50.01 -0.08
C THR A 361 8.88 51.28 -0.92
N SER A 362 8.11 51.22 -2.01
CA SER A 362 7.20 52.27 -2.54
C SER A 362 6.69 51.80 -3.93
N TYR A 363 5.46 52.04 -4.40
CA TYR A 363 4.38 52.98 -4.08
C TYR A 363 3.01 52.31 -4.14
#